data_AF-A0A662QGL8-F1
#
_entry.id   AF-A0A662QGL8-F1
#
_cell.length_a   1.000
_cell.length_b   1.000
_cell.length_c   1.000
_cell.angle_alpha   90.00
_cell.angle_beta   90.00
_cell.angle_gamma   90.00
#
_symmetry.space_group_name_H-M   'P 1'
#
loop_
_entity.id
_entity.type
_entity.pdbx_description
1 polymer ?
#
loop_
_entity_poly.entity_id
_entity_poly.type
_entity_poly.pdbx_seq_one_letter_code
_entity_poly.pdbx_strand_id
1 'polypeptide(L)'
;MSKRIGLGRKFVDVLILVAGGVGAPLDVSRRLKVSVPVAREMLEELRRLGLVYVDETGAYRMQELISSALIRLAAKYPLRDILSGSTPVILEAMINPASATEIIERTGFAKETVYRVLRRLPQIIRRTGRGYQLIDDPILKYIVIQFAKIARKSGIEFEEILRLDGYSLVRVDKPLSEREGEPTAFTAFGKYGVELIGGKEYYYVVPPRRVSPEEVLLHALKVSRSPDDRTKTALLYAKLQLEKKIDEGRLSVLASRLDPSGELRRTLYDLDRYVQGLSPDRPELFLPRRELLEYAEAYGVDVKALEPAPISEEMFRELGQKLDRRVEVYLFGGAAMMMKGYKAATKDVDLVVKAVEDADALDKALRSMGYSLEEGIDVNSLRRGVPRVYVAEGKPKIEIFLGRIFDKAVVTGSMLNDAETREYGNLTVRVASDEDIVFLKLLTERLRDLTDVELIIRGRKKPLDWGKIYERVIEQEKIMGRHIALTVFDGVRDLVEVKGLIISSSIMRKLRTLAEKQLIKYAVEKLRTLDPRKISEMTGIPENRVRKIIHN
;
A
#
# COMPACT_ATOMS: atom_id res chain seq x y z
N MET A 1 -22.46 -27.61 -17.62
CA MET A 1 -22.98 -26.57 -18.54
C MET A 1 -21.88 -26.17 -19.50
N SER A 2 -22.15 -26.23 -20.80
CA SER A 2 -21.17 -25.98 -21.89
C SER A 2 -20.51 -24.61 -21.73
N LYS A 3 -19.16 -24.56 -21.65
CA LYS A 3 -18.38 -23.33 -21.79
C LYS A 3 -18.85 -22.62 -23.08
N ARG A 4 -19.40 -21.41 -22.99
CA ARG A 4 -19.60 -20.56 -24.17
C ARG A 4 -18.23 -20.00 -24.54
N ILE A 5 -17.61 -20.55 -25.56
CA ILE A 5 -16.36 -20.06 -26.13
C ILE A 5 -16.72 -19.19 -27.33
N GLY A 6 -16.15 -18.00 -27.41
CA GLY A 6 -16.37 -17.07 -28.53
C GLY A 6 -17.75 -16.42 -28.58
N LEU A 7 -17.88 -15.48 -29.52
CA LEU A 7 -19.10 -14.71 -29.72
C LEU A 7 -20.24 -15.61 -30.21
N GLY A 8 -21.44 -15.37 -29.67
CA GLY A 8 -22.65 -15.96 -30.23
C GLY A 8 -22.91 -15.43 -31.65
N ARG A 9 -23.53 -16.23 -32.52
CA ARG A 9 -23.83 -15.83 -33.90
C ARG A 9 -24.60 -14.50 -33.99
N LYS A 10 -25.52 -14.25 -33.06
CA LYS A 10 -26.29 -13.00 -32.99
C LYS A 10 -25.40 -11.78 -32.68
N PHE A 11 -24.33 -11.95 -31.90
CA PHE A 11 -23.37 -10.88 -31.61
C PHE A 11 -22.50 -10.56 -32.83
N VAL A 12 -22.18 -11.56 -33.65
CA VAL A 12 -21.49 -11.33 -34.94
C VAL A 12 -22.40 -10.53 -35.88
N ASP A 13 -23.71 -10.76 -35.87
CA ASP A 13 -24.64 -9.95 -36.68
C ASP A 13 -24.67 -8.49 -36.20
N VAL A 14 -24.71 -8.24 -34.89
CA VAL A 14 -24.62 -6.89 -34.32
C VAL A 14 -23.29 -6.24 -34.70
N LEU A 15 -22.19 -6.98 -34.61
CA LEU A 15 -20.85 -6.50 -34.98
C LEU A 15 -20.78 -6.05 -36.44
N ILE A 16 -21.38 -6.81 -37.37
CA ILE A 16 -21.45 -6.46 -38.79
C ILE A 16 -22.31 -5.21 -39.00
N LEU A 17 -23.42 -5.06 -38.27
CA LEU A 17 -24.26 -3.86 -38.30
C LEU A 17 -23.48 -2.62 -37.83
N VAL A 18 -22.77 -2.72 -36.70
CA VAL A 18 -21.95 -1.62 -36.16
C VAL A 18 -20.82 -1.25 -37.12
N ALA A 19 -20.16 -2.24 -37.73
CA ALA A 19 -19.15 -2.00 -38.77
C ALA A 19 -19.76 -1.21 -39.94
N GLY A 20 -20.95 -1.60 -40.41
CA GLY A 20 -21.71 -0.86 -41.44
C GLY A 20 -22.30 0.49 -41.00
N GLY A 21 -21.95 1.00 -39.82
CA GLY A 21 -22.40 2.30 -39.31
C GLY A 21 -23.74 2.28 -38.57
N VAL A 22 -24.36 1.12 -38.38
CA VAL A 22 -25.64 0.95 -37.68
C VAL A 22 -25.37 0.59 -36.21
N GLY A 23 -25.12 1.62 -35.41
CA GLY A 23 -24.69 1.50 -34.01
C GLY A 23 -25.69 1.92 -32.94
N ALA A 24 -26.82 2.53 -33.32
CA ALA A 24 -27.82 2.97 -32.36
C ALA A 24 -28.68 1.78 -31.87
N PRO A 25 -28.96 1.65 -30.56
CA PRO A 25 -29.74 0.52 -30.04
C PRO A 25 -31.11 0.32 -30.70
N LEU A 26 -31.77 1.42 -31.10
CA LEU A 26 -33.06 1.37 -31.80
C LEU A 26 -32.93 0.80 -33.22
N ASP A 27 -31.89 1.17 -33.96
CA ASP A 27 -31.68 0.70 -35.33
C ASP A 27 -31.22 -0.76 -35.35
N VAL A 28 -30.35 -1.14 -34.41
CA VAL A 28 -29.96 -2.54 -34.21
C VAL A 28 -31.17 -3.41 -33.83
N SER A 29 -32.03 -2.91 -32.94
CA SER A 29 -33.31 -3.54 -32.58
C SER A 29 -34.21 -3.78 -33.80
N ARG A 30 -34.41 -2.76 -34.64
CA ARG A 30 -35.20 -2.87 -35.89
C ARG A 30 -34.60 -3.87 -36.88
N ARG A 31 -33.28 -3.83 -37.09
CA ARG A 31 -32.60 -4.70 -38.06
C ARG A 31 -32.57 -6.17 -37.65
N LEU A 32 -32.42 -6.45 -36.34
CA LEU A 32 -32.38 -7.81 -35.82
C LEU A 32 -33.74 -8.34 -35.35
N LYS A 33 -34.79 -7.50 -35.38
CA LYS A 33 -36.14 -7.82 -34.89
C LYS A 33 -36.11 -8.31 -33.43
N VAL A 34 -35.39 -7.58 -32.58
CA VAL A 34 -35.29 -7.82 -31.12
C VAL A 34 -35.74 -6.58 -30.36
N SER A 35 -36.04 -6.71 -29.06
CA SER A 35 -36.40 -5.55 -28.25
C SER A 35 -35.20 -4.59 -28.08
N VAL A 36 -35.47 -3.29 -27.87
CA VAL A 36 -34.41 -2.28 -27.66
C VAL A 36 -33.52 -2.62 -26.45
N PRO A 37 -34.05 -3.11 -25.30
CA PRO A 37 -33.21 -3.57 -24.20
C PRO A 37 -32.26 -4.70 -24.59
N VAL A 38 -32.73 -5.69 -25.36
CA VAL A 38 -31.89 -6.81 -25.83
C VAL A 38 -30.82 -6.31 -26.82
N ALA A 39 -31.17 -5.41 -27.74
CA ALA A 39 -30.18 -4.81 -28.63
C ALA A 39 -29.09 -4.02 -27.86
N ARG A 40 -29.49 -3.28 -26.82
CA ARG A 40 -28.57 -2.55 -25.95
C ARG A 40 -27.66 -3.49 -25.16
N GLU A 41 -28.21 -4.56 -24.58
CA GLU A 41 -27.43 -5.58 -23.90
C GLU A 41 -26.36 -6.18 -24.82
N MET A 42 -26.74 -6.51 -26.06
CA MET A 42 -25.80 -7.06 -27.03
C MET A 42 -24.69 -6.08 -27.43
N LEU A 43 -25.01 -4.79 -27.56
CA LEU A 43 -24.06 -3.73 -27.85
C LEU A 43 -23.11 -3.46 -26.68
N GLU A 44 -23.63 -3.49 -25.44
CA GLU A 44 -22.83 -3.39 -24.22
C GLU A 44 -21.85 -4.56 -24.06
N GLU A 45 -22.25 -5.77 -24.42
CA GLU A 45 -21.35 -6.92 -24.41
C GLU A 45 -20.19 -6.75 -25.40
N LEU A 46 -20.48 -6.27 -26.62
CA LEU A 46 -19.43 -5.93 -27.58
C LEU A 46 -18.51 -4.82 -27.06
N ARG A 47 -19.05 -3.83 -26.32
CA ARG A 47 -18.27 -2.76 -25.69
C ARG A 47 -17.35 -3.31 -24.60
N ARG A 48 -17.85 -4.20 -23.74
CA ARG A 48 -17.07 -4.89 -22.70
C ARG A 48 -15.94 -5.73 -23.28
N LEU A 49 -16.16 -6.36 -24.43
CA LEU A 49 -15.14 -7.10 -25.17
C LEU A 49 -14.14 -6.21 -25.92
N GLY A 50 -14.30 -4.88 -25.84
CA GLY A 50 -13.42 -3.89 -26.49
C GLY A 50 -13.57 -3.82 -28.00
N LEU A 51 -14.66 -4.35 -28.57
CA LEU A 51 -14.90 -4.39 -30.01
C LEU A 51 -15.55 -3.11 -30.54
N VAL A 52 -16.25 -2.39 -29.66
CA VAL A 52 -16.95 -1.14 -29.98
C VAL A 52 -16.78 -0.14 -28.82
N TYR A 53 -16.94 1.15 -29.12
CA TYR A 53 -16.98 2.23 -28.14
C TYR A 53 -18.27 3.05 -28.35
N VAL A 54 -18.64 3.89 -27.39
CA VAL A 54 -19.81 4.78 -27.51
C VAL A 54 -19.31 6.17 -27.90
N ASP A 55 -19.88 6.75 -28.95
CA ASP A 55 -19.56 8.12 -29.38
C ASP A 55 -20.38 9.18 -28.61
N GLU A 56 -20.12 10.45 -28.89
CA GLU A 56 -20.79 11.60 -28.27
C GLU A 56 -22.32 11.63 -28.51
N THR A 57 -22.81 10.92 -29.52
CA THR A 57 -24.24 10.81 -29.84
C THR A 57 -24.91 9.64 -29.10
N GLY A 58 -24.14 8.84 -28.35
CA GLY A 58 -24.62 7.64 -27.68
C GLY A 58 -24.75 6.43 -28.60
N ALA A 59 -24.22 6.49 -29.83
CA ALA A 59 -24.19 5.37 -30.76
C ALA A 59 -22.91 4.53 -30.58
N TYR A 60 -23.01 3.23 -30.77
CA TYR A 60 -21.86 2.34 -30.69
C TYR A 60 -21.09 2.37 -32.01
N ARG A 61 -19.80 2.62 -31.94
CA ARG A 61 -18.88 2.74 -33.08
C ARG A 61 -17.74 1.75 -32.95
N MET A 62 -17.09 1.48 -34.08
CA MET A 62 -15.93 0.61 -34.17
C MET A 62 -14.78 1.38 -34.82
N GLN A 63 -13.55 1.04 -34.46
CA GLN A 63 -12.35 1.58 -35.12
C GLN A 63 -12.41 1.35 -36.64
N GLU A 64 -12.07 2.37 -37.41
CA GLU A 64 -12.22 2.41 -38.88
C GLU A 64 -11.50 1.26 -39.59
N LEU A 65 -10.30 0.89 -39.13
CA LEU A 65 -9.53 -0.23 -39.68
C LEU A 65 -10.24 -1.58 -39.50
N ILE A 66 -10.84 -1.82 -38.33
CA ILE A 66 -11.56 -3.08 -38.05
C ILE A 66 -12.90 -3.09 -38.77
N SER A 67 -13.59 -1.95 -38.80
CA SER A 67 -14.85 -1.77 -39.52
C SER A 67 -14.70 -2.07 -41.02
N SER A 68 -13.74 -1.42 -41.68
CA SER A 68 -13.47 -1.62 -43.11
C SER A 68 -13.06 -3.07 -43.43
N ALA A 69 -12.25 -3.70 -42.58
CA ALA A 69 -11.89 -5.11 -42.71
C ALA A 69 -13.12 -6.04 -42.62
N LEU A 70 -14.01 -5.83 -41.64
CA LEU A 70 -15.21 -6.64 -41.46
C LEU A 70 -16.20 -6.46 -42.61
N ILE A 71 -16.42 -5.23 -43.10
CA ILE A 71 -17.28 -4.97 -44.27
C ILE A 71 -16.73 -5.71 -45.50
N ARG A 72 -15.43 -5.60 -45.76
CA ARG A 72 -14.78 -6.23 -46.93
C ARG A 72 -14.86 -7.76 -46.87
N LEU A 73 -14.69 -8.35 -45.69
CA LEU A 73 -14.81 -9.80 -45.52
C LEU A 73 -16.25 -10.29 -45.55
N ALA A 74 -17.22 -9.52 -45.02
CA ALA A 74 -18.64 -9.86 -45.04
C ALA A 74 -19.18 -10.04 -46.46
N ALA A 75 -18.65 -9.27 -47.42
CA ALA A 75 -18.99 -9.39 -48.84
C ALA A 75 -18.43 -10.66 -49.51
N LYS A 76 -17.40 -11.27 -48.94
CA LYS A 76 -16.67 -12.41 -49.53
C LYS A 76 -16.93 -13.74 -48.83
N TYR A 77 -17.17 -13.71 -47.53
CA TYR A 77 -17.14 -14.89 -46.68
C TYR A 77 -18.27 -14.85 -45.63
N PRO A 78 -18.76 -16.02 -45.18
CA PRO A 78 -19.79 -16.09 -44.15
C PRO A 78 -19.19 -15.79 -42.76
N LEU A 79 -19.00 -14.51 -42.45
CA LEU A 79 -18.38 -14.06 -41.21
C LEU A 79 -19.06 -14.60 -39.95
N ARG A 80 -20.38 -14.79 -39.99
CA ARG A 80 -21.15 -15.41 -38.91
C ARG A 80 -20.62 -16.79 -38.52
N ASP A 81 -20.11 -17.54 -39.49
CA ASP A 81 -19.59 -18.88 -39.27
C ASP A 81 -18.11 -18.89 -38.93
N ILE A 82 -17.38 -17.86 -39.37
CA ILE A 82 -15.95 -17.66 -39.16
C ILE A 82 -15.66 -17.10 -37.77
N LEU A 83 -16.46 -16.13 -37.31
CA LEU A 83 -16.19 -15.33 -36.10
C LEU A 83 -16.95 -15.80 -34.86
N SER A 84 -17.87 -16.76 -35.00
CA SER A 84 -18.65 -17.27 -33.88
C SER A 84 -18.02 -18.52 -33.25
N GLY A 85 -18.28 -18.68 -31.96
CA GLY A 85 -17.93 -19.92 -31.26
C GLY A 85 -16.43 -20.19 -31.21
N SER A 86 -16.07 -21.46 -31.32
CA SER A 86 -14.68 -21.94 -31.37
C SER A 86 -14.01 -21.78 -32.73
N THR A 87 -14.74 -21.38 -33.78
CA THR A 87 -14.23 -21.35 -35.15
C THR A 87 -12.99 -20.47 -35.32
N PRO A 88 -12.89 -19.25 -34.76
CA PRO A 88 -11.69 -18.41 -34.92
C PRO A 88 -10.42 -19.08 -34.41
N VAL A 89 -10.51 -19.76 -33.26
CA VAL A 89 -9.38 -20.44 -32.62
C VAL A 89 -8.91 -21.63 -33.48
N ILE A 90 -9.85 -22.37 -34.08
CA ILE A 90 -9.55 -23.48 -34.98
C ILE A 90 -8.93 -22.98 -36.29
N LEU A 91 -9.44 -21.88 -36.85
CA LEU A 91 -8.90 -21.27 -38.07
C LEU A 91 -7.49 -20.68 -37.85
N GLU A 92 -7.24 -20.09 -36.68
CA GLU A 92 -5.92 -19.55 -36.33
C GLU A 92 -4.86 -20.66 -36.27
N ALA A 93 -5.20 -21.85 -35.75
CA ALA A 93 -4.31 -23.01 -35.74
C ALA A 93 -3.92 -23.51 -37.16
N MET A 94 -4.67 -23.10 -38.19
CA MET A 94 -4.44 -23.42 -39.59
C MET A 94 -3.80 -22.27 -40.38
N ILE A 95 -3.36 -21.17 -39.76
CA ILE A 95 -2.61 -20.12 -40.48
C ILE A 95 -1.39 -20.72 -41.19
N ASN A 96 -0.74 -21.66 -40.53
CA ASN A 96 0.28 -22.55 -41.09
C ASN A 96 -0.33 -23.94 -41.35
N PRO A 97 0.16 -24.70 -42.35
CA PRO A 97 -0.32 -26.05 -42.62
C PRO A 97 -0.26 -26.93 -41.37
N ALA A 98 -1.37 -27.58 -41.03
CA ALA A 98 -1.48 -28.48 -39.88
C ALA A 98 -2.44 -29.64 -40.18
N SER A 99 -2.09 -30.85 -39.72
CA SER A 99 -2.97 -32.01 -39.76
C SER A 99 -4.16 -31.84 -38.81
N ALA A 100 -5.24 -32.60 -39.03
CA ALA A 100 -6.40 -32.57 -38.13
C ALA A 100 -6.03 -32.93 -36.68
N THR A 101 -5.08 -33.87 -36.50
CA THR A 101 -4.56 -34.26 -35.19
C THR A 101 -3.84 -33.11 -34.51
N GLU A 102 -2.92 -32.43 -35.22
CA GLU A 102 -2.19 -31.27 -34.68
C GLU A 102 -3.13 -30.12 -34.33
N ILE A 103 -4.20 -29.89 -35.12
CA ILE A 103 -5.21 -28.87 -34.82
C ILE A 103 -5.96 -29.22 -33.53
N ILE A 104 -6.37 -30.49 -33.35
CA ILE A 104 -7.03 -30.97 -32.13
C ILE A 104 -6.12 -30.77 -30.91
N GLU A 105 -4.86 -31.17 -31.01
CA GLU A 105 -3.88 -31.04 -29.92
C GLU A 105 -3.58 -29.58 -29.56
N ARG A 106 -3.39 -28.71 -30.57
CA ARG A 106 -3.09 -27.28 -30.36
C ARG A 106 -4.27 -26.51 -29.77
N THR A 107 -5.49 -26.88 -30.16
CA THR A 107 -6.69 -26.12 -29.78
C THR A 107 -7.44 -26.71 -28.60
N GLY A 108 -7.24 -28.00 -28.28
CA GLY A 108 -7.93 -28.71 -27.22
C GLY A 108 -9.42 -29.01 -27.50
N PHE A 109 -9.90 -28.79 -28.73
CA PHE A 109 -11.29 -29.06 -29.09
C PHE A 109 -11.53 -30.52 -29.48
N ALA A 110 -12.72 -31.02 -29.15
CA ALA A 110 -13.15 -32.37 -29.55
C ALA A 110 -13.06 -32.55 -31.08
N LYS A 111 -12.67 -33.76 -31.49
CA LYS A 111 -12.48 -34.16 -32.90
C LYS A 111 -13.67 -33.75 -33.77
N GLU A 112 -14.89 -33.98 -33.29
CA GLU A 112 -16.14 -33.67 -33.98
C GLU A 112 -16.31 -32.17 -34.24
N THR A 113 -15.81 -31.32 -33.32
CA THR A 113 -15.85 -29.85 -33.45
C THR A 113 -14.88 -29.38 -34.52
N VAL A 114 -13.66 -29.92 -34.54
CA VAL A 114 -12.65 -29.59 -35.55
C VAL A 114 -13.12 -30.01 -36.95
N TYR A 115 -13.55 -31.26 -37.12
CA TYR A 115 -14.05 -31.74 -38.41
C TYR A 115 -15.34 -31.03 -38.85
N ARG A 116 -16.17 -30.55 -37.92
CA ARG A 116 -17.34 -29.72 -38.25
C ARG A 116 -16.91 -28.40 -38.89
N VAL A 117 -15.88 -27.73 -38.36
CA VAL A 117 -15.35 -26.49 -38.95
C VAL A 117 -14.74 -26.76 -40.33
N LEU A 118 -13.91 -27.80 -40.45
CA LEU A 118 -13.26 -28.18 -41.72
C LEU A 118 -14.29 -28.44 -42.85
N ARG A 119 -15.40 -29.13 -42.53
CA ARG A 119 -16.46 -29.41 -43.52
C ARG A 119 -17.32 -28.20 -43.87
N ARG A 120 -17.47 -27.26 -42.93
CA ARG A 120 -18.39 -26.13 -43.07
C ARG A 120 -17.78 -24.93 -43.80
N LEU A 121 -16.45 -24.84 -43.80
CA LEU A 121 -15.73 -23.69 -44.34
C LEU A 121 -14.71 -24.07 -45.45
N PRO A 122 -15.06 -24.91 -46.44
CA PRO A 122 -14.12 -25.34 -47.49
C PRO A 122 -13.59 -24.18 -48.35
N GLN A 123 -14.35 -23.08 -48.46
CA GLN A 123 -14.00 -21.91 -49.25
C GLN A 123 -12.85 -21.06 -48.67
N ILE A 124 -12.51 -21.25 -47.39
CA ILE A 124 -11.37 -20.58 -46.76
C ILE A 124 -10.30 -21.56 -46.24
N ILE A 125 -10.48 -22.87 -46.44
CA ILE A 125 -9.56 -23.90 -45.96
C ILE A 125 -9.04 -24.72 -47.15
N ARG A 126 -7.74 -24.63 -47.41
CA ARG A 126 -7.04 -25.38 -48.45
C ARG A 126 -6.47 -26.68 -47.88
N ARG A 127 -6.62 -27.78 -48.62
CA ARG A 127 -5.90 -29.04 -48.35
C ARG A 127 -4.51 -28.99 -48.99
N THR A 128 -3.49 -29.32 -48.22
CA THR A 128 -2.08 -29.37 -48.61
C THR A 128 -1.53 -30.77 -48.32
N GLY A 129 -0.33 -31.08 -48.85
CA GLY A 129 0.35 -32.33 -48.52
C GLY A 129 0.66 -32.51 -47.02
N ARG A 130 0.64 -31.40 -46.24
CA ARG A 130 0.89 -31.38 -44.79
C ARG A 130 -0.39 -31.19 -43.95
N GLY A 131 -1.58 -31.27 -44.54
CA GLY A 131 -2.86 -31.13 -43.84
C GLY A 131 -3.69 -29.95 -44.32
N TYR A 132 -4.33 -29.22 -43.41
CA TYR A 132 -5.23 -28.10 -43.69
C TYR A 132 -4.54 -26.76 -43.45
N GLN A 133 -4.86 -25.77 -44.28
CA GLN A 133 -4.31 -24.43 -44.17
C GLN A 133 -5.40 -23.39 -44.49
N LEU A 134 -5.49 -22.33 -43.69
CA LEU A 134 -6.30 -21.15 -43.99
C LEU A 134 -5.75 -20.47 -45.25
N ILE A 135 -6.64 -20.05 -46.14
CA ILE A 135 -6.26 -19.34 -47.38
C ILE A 135 -5.42 -18.09 -47.08
N ASP A 136 -4.60 -17.70 -48.05
CA ASP A 136 -3.71 -16.54 -47.93
C ASP A 136 -4.43 -15.23 -48.23
N ASP A 137 -5.48 -14.93 -47.46
CA ASP A 137 -6.11 -13.61 -47.41
C ASP A 137 -5.59 -12.89 -46.14
N PRO A 138 -4.76 -11.84 -46.28
CA PRO A 138 -4.16 -11.13 -45.15
C PRO A 138 -5.19 -10.52 -44.18
N ILE A 139 -6.33 -10.03 -44.69
CA ILE A 139 -7.36 -9.40 -43.87
C ILE A 139 -8.13 -10.48 -43.10
N LEU A 140 -8.44 -11.60 -43.76
CA LEU A 140 -9.07 -12.73 -43.09
C LEU A 140 -8.17 -13.28 -41.98
N LYS A 141 -6.88 -13.47 -42.24
CA LYS A 141 -5.90 -13.92 -41.23
C LYS A 141 -5.86 -12.95 -40.04
N TYR A 142 -5.75 -11.65 -40.30
CA TYR A 142 -5.76 -10.63 -39.27
C TYR A 142 -7.02 -10.71 -38.39
N ILE A 143 -8.20 -10.73 -39.01
CA ILE A 143 -9.47 -10.80 -38.28
C ILE A 143 -9.62 -12.12 -37.51
N VAL A 144 -9.22 -13.26 -38.10
CA VAL A 144 -9.22 -14.56 -37.42
C VAL A 144 -8.33 -14.52 -36.17
N ILE A 145 -7.14 -13.95 -36.24
CA ILE A 145 -6.24 -13.80 -35.08
C ILE A 145 -6.89 -12.94 -33.98
N GLN A 146 -7.46 -11.79 -34.35
CA GLN A 146 -8.11 -10.90 -33.36
C GLN A 146 -9.30 -11.59 -32.69
N PHE A 147 -10.13 -12.29 -33.47
CA PHE A 147 -11.30 -12.99 -32.93
C PHE A 147 -10.94 -14.29 -32.22
N ALA A 148 -9.82 -14.94 -32.53
CA ALA A 148 -9.27 -16.05 -31.74
C ALA A 148 -8.83 -15.56 -30.36
N LYS A 149 -8.18 -14.40 -30.27
CA LYS A 149 -7.85 -13.76 -28.98
C LYS A 149 -9.11 -13.46 -28.17
N ILE A 150 -10.14 -12.87 -28.80
CA ILE A 150 -11.41 -12.59 -28.13
C ILE A 150 -12.10 -13.87 -27.71
N ALA A 151 -12.16 -14.90 -28.56
CA ALA A 151 -12.82 -16.16 -28.24
C ALA A 151 -12.14 -16.93 -27.10
N ARG A 152 -10.81 -16.82 -26.98
CA ARG A 152 -10.06 -17.29 -25.80
C ARG A 152 -10.40 -16.48 -24.54
N LYS A 153 -10.56 -15.16 -24.65
CA LYS A 153 -10.96 -14.28 -23.54
C LYS A 153 -12.41 -14.50 -23.08
N SER A 154 -13.35 -14.72 -24.01
CA SER A 154 -14.78 -14.92 -23.71
C SER A 154 -15.11 -16.26 -23.02
N GLY A 155 -14.13 -17.14 -22.82
CA GLY A 155 -14.30 -18.42 -22.11
C GLY A 155 -13.96 -18.38 -20.62
N ILE A 156 -13.46 -17.24 -20.12
CA ILE A 156 -13.04 -17.02 -18.73
C ILE A 156 -13.45 -15.59 -18.38
N GLU A 157 -14.44 -15.42 -17.50
CA GLU A 157 -14.70 -14.11 -16.90
C GLU A 157 -13.48 -13.76 -16.04
N PHE A 158 -12.64 -12.87 -16.54
CA PHE A 158 -11.56 -12.27 -15.77
C PHE A 158 -11.84 -10.78 -15.61
N GLU A 159 -11.83 -10.32 -14.37
CA GLU A 159 -11.81 -8.89 -14.07
C GLU A 159 -10.36 -8.41 -14.12
N GLU A 160 -10.06 -7.48 -15.02
CA GLU A 160 -8.76 -6.83 -15.08
C GLU A 160 -8.65 -5.82 -13.92
N ILE A 161 -7.78 -6.13 -12.95
CA ILE A 161 -7.56 -5.29 -11.77
C ILE A 161 -6.59 -4.15 -12.12
N LEU A 162 -5.53 -4.48 -12.84
CA LEU A 162 -4.48 -3.53 -13.20
C LEU A 162 -3.86 -3.94 -14.53
N ARG A 163 -3.76 -3.00 -15.47
CA ARG A 163 -3.03 -3.17 -16.72
C ARG A 163 -1.66 -2.49 -16.62
N LEU A 164 -0.62 -3.24 -16.96
CA LEU A 164 0.77 -2.81 -16.97
C LEU A 164 1.36 -3.03 -18.37
N ASP A 165 2.52 -2.43 -18.63
CA ASP A 165 3.18 -2.59 -19.92
C ASP A 165 3.56 -4.07 -20.14
N GLY A 166 2.88 -4.71 -21.09
CA GLY A 166 3.11 -6.09 -21.49
C GLY A 166 2.36 -7.16 -20.70
N TYR A 167 1.63 -6.82 -19.63
CA TYR A 167 0.78 -7.77 -18.89
C TYR A 167 -0.31 -7.13 -18.04
N SER A 168 -1.30 -7.92 -17.65
CA SER A 168 -2.40 -7.53 -16.78
C SER A 168 -2.45 -8.43 -15.54
N LEU A 169 -2.71 -7.83 -14.38
CA LEU A 169 -3.16 -8.54 -13.19
C LEU A 169 -4.67 -8.73 -13.28
N VAL A 170 -5.11 -9.98 -13.23
CA VAL A 170 -6.53 -10.33 -13.39
C VAL A 170 -7.04 -11.15 -12.21
N ARG A 171 -8.33 -11.02 -11.92
CA ARG A 171 -9.09 -11.84 -10.98
C ARG A 171 -10.06 -12.74 -11.74
N VAL A 172 -10.15 -14.01 -11.35
CA VAL A 172 -11.02 -15.02 -11.97
C VAL A 172 -11.71 -15.89 -10.92
N ASP A 173 -12.88 -16.44 -11.23
CA ASP A 173 -13.62 -17.32 -10.32
C ASP A 173 -13.21 -18.81 -10.43
N LYS A 174 -12.33 -19.12 -11.38
CA LYS A 174 -11.82 -20.48 -11.62
C LYS A 174 -10.33 -20.44 -11.95
N PRO A 175 -9.53 -21.43 -11.51
CA PRO A 175 -8.12 -21.49 -11.82
C PRO A 175 -7.85 -21.46 -13.33
N LEU A 176 -6.79 -20.77 -13.73
CA LEU A 176 -6.26 -20.79 -15.10
C LEU A 176 -5.25 -21.93 -15.24
N SER A 177 -5.12 -22.47 -16.46
CA SER A 177 -3.97 -23.31 -16.80
C SER A 177 -2.69 -22.48 -16.93
N GLU A 178 -1.52 -23.13 -16.84
CA GLU A 178 -0.21 -22.48 -16.99
C GLU A 178 -0.04 -21.74 -18.34
N ARG A 179 -0.80 -22.15 -19.36
CA ARG A 179 -0.80 -21.49 -20.69
C ARG A 179 -1.66 -20.22 -20.72
N GLU A 180 -2.56 -20.07 -19.77
CA GLU A 180 -3.55 -18.99 -19.71
C GLU A 180 -3.13 -17.87 -18.75
N GLY A 181 -2.45 -18.18 -17.65
CA GLY A 181 -1.84 -17.18 -16.77
C GLY A 181 -0.84 -17.75 -15.77
N GLU A 182 0.04 -16.90 -15.24
CA GLU A 182 0.93 -17.26 -14.12
C GLU A 182 0.26 -16.90 -12.78
N PRO A 183 0.14 -17.83 -11.81
CA PRO A 183 -0.39 -17.54 -10.48
C PRO A 183 0.34 -16.40 -9.77
N THR A 184 -0.41 -15.50 -9.14
CA THR A 184 0.13 -14.41 -8.32
C THR A 184 -0.77 -14.11 -7.12
N ALA A 185 -0.41 -13.13 -6.29
CA ALA A 185 -1.16 -12.74 -5.09
C ALA A 185 -1.52 -13.97 -4.24
N PHE A 186 -2.72 -14.03 -3.65
CA PHE A 186 -3.17 -15.14 -2.81
C PHE A 186 -3.08 -16.51 -3.48
N THR A 187 -3.25 -16.59 -4.81
CA THR A 187 -3.17 -17.86 -5.56
C THR A 187 -1.77 -18.45 -5.60
N ALA A 188 -0.73 -17.62 -5.47
CA ALA A 188 0.65 -18.07 -5.47
C ALA A 188 1.20 -18.42 -4.09
N PHE A 189 0.47 -18.18 -2.99
CA PHE A 189 0.98 -18.35 -1.62
C PHE A 189 1.41 -19.80 -1.34
N GLY A 190 0.69 -20.78 -1.87
CA GLY A 190 1.03 -22.20 -1.72
C GLY A 190 2.42 -22.57 -2.26
N LYS A 191 2.90 -21.87 -3.30
CA LYS A 191 4.27 -22.05 -3.84
C LYS A 191 5.35 -21.71 -2.81
N TYR A 192 4.99 -20.93 -1.79
CA TYR A 192 5.86 -20.49 -0.70
C TYR A 192 5.47 -21.14 0.62
N GLY A 193 4.69 -22.22 0.63
CA GLY A 193 4.33 -22.95 1.86
C GLY A 193 3.30 -22.25 2.76
N VAL A 194 2.49 -21.34 2.21
CA VAL A 194 1.33 -20.74 2.89
C VAL A 194 0.07 -21.13 2.11
N GLU A 195 -0.55 -22.25 2.47
CA GLU A 195 -1.77 -22.75 1.79
C GLU A 195 -3.04 -22.13 2.39
N LEU A 196 -3.57 -21.09 1.73
CA LEU A 196 -4.81 -20.46 2.17
C LEU A 196 -6.02 -21.35 1.81
N ILE A 197 -6.75 -21.80 2.83
CA ILE A 197 -7.99 -22.57 2.66
C ILE A 197 -9.16 -21.62 2.40
N GLY A 198 -9.96 -21.87 1.35
CA GLY A 198 -11.30 -21.28 1.21
C GLY A 198 -11.47 -20.04 0.30
N GLY A 199 -10.66 -19.88 -0.75
CA GLY A 199 -10.86 -18.83 -1.76
C GLY A 199 -11.79 -19.24 -2.92
N LYS A 200 -12.77 -18.40 -3.28
CA LYS A 200 -13.53 -18.53 -4.54
C LYS A 200 -12.90 -17.76 -5.70
N GLU A 201 -11.97 -16.86 -5.38
CA GLU A 201 -11.31 -15.97 -6.34
C GLU A 201 -9.84 -16.37 -6.51
N TYR A 202 -9.33 -16.28 -7.72
CA TYR A 202 -7.95 -16.55 -8.08
C TYR A 202 -7.35 -15.38 -8.84
N TYR A 203 -6.03 -15.19 -8.72
CA TYR A 203 -5.32 -14.05 -9.27
C TYR A 203 -4.16 -14.52 -10.14
N TYR A 204 -4.10 -13.96 -11.35
CA TYR A 204 -3.11 -14.34 -12.35
C TYR A 204 -2.51 -13.13 -13.06
N VAL A 205 -1.30 -13.31 -13.56
CA VAL A 205 -0.69 -12.41 -14.56
C VAL A 205 -0.93 -12.97 -15.96
N VAL A 206 -1.46 -12.13 -16.86
CA VAL A 206 -1.82 -12.49 -18.24
C VAL A 206 -1.22 -11.47 -19.23
N PRO A 207 -0.48 -11.88 -20.27
CA PRO A 207 -0.11 -13.26 -20.60
C PRO A 207 0.82 -13.89 -19.55
N PRO A 208 0.91 -15.22 -19.48
CA PRO A 208 1.79 -15.89 -18.52
C PRO A 208 3.24 -15.39 -18.64
N ARG A 209 3.81 -15.00 -17.50
CA ARG A 209 5.22 -14.61 -17.37
C ARG A 209 5.70 -14.97 -15.97
N ARG A 210 7.01 -15.11 -15.78
CA ARG A 210 7.58 -15.36 -14.46
C ARG A 210 7.30 -14.21 -13.50
N VAL A 211 6.59 -14.50 -12.41
CA VAL A 211 6.29 -13.53 -11.33
C VAL A 211 7.27 -13.76 -10.18
N SER A 212 7.91 -12.69 -9.72
CA SER A 212 8.85 -12.73 -8.58
C SER A 212 8.11 -12.77 -7.22
N PRO A 213 8.75 -13.23 -6.13
CA PRO A 213 8.16 -13.19 -4.79
C PRO A 213 7.71 -11.78 -4.38
N GLU A 214 8.49 -10.75 -4.75
CA GLU A 214 8.15 -9.34 -4.53
C GLU A 214 6.84 -8.95 -5.24
N GLU A 215 6.68 -9.36 -6.50
CA GLU A 215 5.46 -9.11 -7.25
C GLU A 215 4.26 -9.87 -6.69
N VAL A 216 4.45 -11.12 -6.25
CA VAL A 216 3.38 -11.88 -5.57
C VAL A 216 2.88 -11.12 -4.35
N LEU A 217 3.80 -10.64 -3.51
CA LEU A 217 3.47 -9.88 -2.31
C LEU A 217 2.76 -8.55 -2.64
N LEU A 218 3.30 -7.77 -3.57
CA LEU A 218 2.73 -6.47 -3.94
C LEU A 218 1.37 -6.61 -4.64
N HIS A 219 1.19 -7.64 -5.47
CA HIS A 219 -0.10 -7.97 -6.06
C HIS A 219 -1.11 -8.37 -4.96
N ALA A 220 -0.71 -9.14 -3.94
CA ALA A 220 -1.57 -9.47 -2.81
C ALA A 220 -2.01 -8.22 -2.03
N LEU A 221 -1.08 -7.30 -1.73
CA LEU A 221 -1.44 -6.02 -1.10
C LEU A 221 -2.37 -5.17 -1.97
N LYS A 222 -2.14 -5.14 -3.29
CA LYS A 222 -2.98 -4.37 -4.22
C LYS A 222 -4.42 -4.87 -4.28
N VAL A 223 -4.64 -6.19 -4.16
CA VAL A 223 -5.97 -6.80 -4.24
C VAL A 223 -6.63 -6.98 -2.87
N SER A 224 -5.91 -6.74 -1.77
CA SER A 224 -6.41 -6.89 -0.41
C SER A 224 -7.57 -5.93 -0.12
N ARG A 225 -8.70 -6.48 0.33
CA ARG A 225 -9.93 -5.71 0.62
C ARG A 225 -10.22 -5.60 2.11
N SER A 226 -9.62 -6.46 2.91
CA SER A 226 -9.86 -6.55 4.34
C SER A 226 -8.56 -6.52 5.15
N PRO A 227 -8.64 -6.24 6.47
CA PRO A 227 -7.51 -6.41 7.38
C PRO A 227 -6.98 -7.85 7.43
N ASP A 228 -7.86 -8.84 7.22
CA ASP A 228 -7.50 -10.26 7.17
C ASP A 228 -6.63 -10.58 5.93
N ASP A 229 -7.02 -10.09 4.75
CA ASP A 229 -6.22 -10.22 3.51
C ASP A 229 -4.80 -9.67 3.68
N ARG A 230 -4.68 -8.49 4.32
CA ARG A 230 -3.41 -7.83 4.58
C ARG A 230 -2.60 -8.58 5.65
N THR A 231 -3.26 -9.18 6.64
CA THR A 231 -2.60 -10.01 7.67
C THR A 231 -2.07 -11.32 7.08
N LYS A 232 -2.81 -11.97 6.19
CA LYS A 232 -2.32 -13.13 5.41
C LYS A 232 -1.14 -12.74 4.53
N THR A 233 -1.18 -11.54 3.94
CA THR A 233 -0.05 -11.01 3.16
C THR A 233 1.17 -10.75 4.05
N ALA A 234 0.97 -10.25 5.27
CA ALA A 234 2.01 -10.07 6.27
C ALA A 234 2.66 -11.42 6.69
N LEU A 235 1.87 -12.48 6.82
CA LEU A 235 2.39 -13.84 7.05
C LEU A 235 3.33 -14.29 5.92
N LEU A 236 2.91 -14.13 4.65
CA LEU A 236 3.77 -14.47 3.51
C LEU A 236 5.05 -13.63 3.52
N TYR A 237 4.94 -12.32 3.76
CA TYR A 237 6.11 -11.44 3.85
C TYR A 237 7.11 -11.91 4.89
N ALA A 238 6.64 -12.22 6.10
CA ALA A 238 7.49 -12.71 7.18
C ALA A 238 8.22 -13.99 6.78
N LYS A 239 7.51 -14.96 6.17
CA LYS A 239 8.11 -16.20 5.68
C LYS A 239 9.19 -15.94 4.63
N LEU A 240 8.91 -15.07 3.66
CA LEU A 240 9.87 -14.73 2.61
C LEU A 240 11.11 -14.00 3.15
N GLN A 241 10.96 -13.16 4.18
CA GLN A 241 12.08 -12.51 4.86
C GLN A 241 12.97 -13.52 5.60
N LEU A 242 12.37 -14.39 6.41
CA LEU A 242 13.10 -15.42 7.16
C LEU A 242 13.88 -16.36 6.24
N GLU A 243 13.30 -16.69 5.07
CA GLU A 243 13.93 -17.53 4.05
C GLU A 243 14.89 -16.76 3.13
N LYS A 244 15.08 -15.45 3.34
CA LYS A 244 15.91 -14.55 2.51
C LYS A 244 15.55 -14.61 1.02
N LYS A 245 14.26 -14.73 0.72
CA LYS A 245 13.70 -14.84 -0.65
C LYS A 245 13.18 -13.51 -1.20
N ILE A 246 13.39 -12.41 -0.49
CA ILE A 246 12.88 -11.09 -0.87
C ILE A 246 13.98 -10.03 -0.78
N ASP A 247 13.98 -9.11 -1.73
CA ASP A 247 14.85 -7.94 -1.75
C ASP A 247 14.03 -6.67 -1.47
N GLU A 248 14.35 -5.96 -0.38
CA GLU A 248 13.61 -4.76 0.07
C GLU A 248 13.78 -3.58 -0.90
N GLY A 249 14.96 -3.42 -1.50
CA GLY A 249 15.22 -2.39 -2.50
C GLY A 249 14.36 -2.62 -3.75
N ARG A 250 14.28 -3.87 -4.20
CA ARG A 250 13.44 -4.29 -5.32
C ARG A 250 11.95 -4.10 -5.01
N LEU A 251 11.49 -4.46 -3.81
CA LEU A 251 10.12 -4.24 -3.35
C LEU A 251 9.70 -2.77 -3.47
N SER A 252 10.53 -1.85 -2.95
CA SER A 252 10.23 -0.40 -2.98
C SER A 252 10.12 0.16 -4.40
N VAL A 253 11.02 -0.27 -5.29
CA VAL A 253 11.01 0.12 -6.71
C VAL A 253 9.76 -0.43 -7.43
N LEU A 254 9.42 -1.71 -7.22
CA LEU A 254 8.24 -2.32 -7.82
C LEU A 254 6.94 -1.72 -7.30
N ALA A 255 6.85 -1.43 -6.00
CA ALA A 255 5.69 -0.79 -5.41
C ALA A 255 5.41 0.59 -6.04
N SER A 256 6.46 1.37 -6.30
CA SER A 256 6.34 2.67 -6.98
C SER A 256 5.84 2.53 -8.42
N ARG A 257 6.24 1.48 -9.14
CA ARG A 257 5.82 1.21 -10.52
C ARG A 257 4.37 0.74 -10.59
N LEU A 258 3.95 -0.12 -9.67
CA LEU A 258 2.60 -0.66 -9.61
C LEU A 258 1.56 0.36 -9.13
N ASP A 259 2.00 1.33 -8.33
CA ASP A 259 1.13 2.37 -7.80
C ASP A 259 1.88 3.71 -7.63
N PRO A 260 1.87 4.56 -8.67
CA PRO A 260 2.52 5.87 -8.64
C PRO A 260 1.97 6.83 -7.57
N SER A 261 0.79 6.57 -7.00
CA SER A 261 0.21 7.40 -5.92
C SER A 261 0.99 7.28 -4.59
N GLY A 262 1.83 6.25 -4.47
CA GLY A 262 2.60 5.94 -3.27
C GLY A 262 1.80 5.24 -2.16
N GLU A 263 0.52 4.95 -2.36
CA GLU A 263 -0.31 4.28 -1.36
C GLU A 263 0.19 2.87 -1.06
N LEU A 264 0.51 2.08 -2.09
CA LEU A 264 1.08 0.74 -1.93
C LEU A 264 2.41 0.75 -1.14
N ARG A 265 3.25 1.77 -1.34
CA ARG A 265 4.49 1.95 -0.58
C ARG A 265 4.24 2.24 0.89
N ARG A 266 3.26 3.11 1.20
CA ARG A 266 2.87 3.36 2.58
C ARG A 266 2.33 2.07 3.22
N THR A 267 1.51 1.28 2.51
CA THR A 267 0.97 0.02 3.05
C THR A 267 2.07 -1.02 3.27
N LEU A 268 3.05 -1.10 2.37
CA LEU A 268 4.22 -1.96 2.55
C LEU A 268 5.03 -1.56 3.79
N TYR A 269 5.22 -0.26 4.02
CA TYR A 269 5.88 0.24 5.24
C TYR A 269 5.11 -0.15 6.51
N ASP A 270 3.78 0.01 6.53
CA ASP A 270 2.97 -0.43 7.66
C ASP A 270 3.04 -1.95 7.87
N LEU A 271 3.05 -2.73 6.79
CA LEU A 271 3.16 -4.19 6.83
C LEU A 271 4.48 -4.65 7.44
N ASP A 272 5.60 -4.02 7.05
CA ASP A 272 6.92 -4.33 7.60
C ASP A 272 6.95 -4.11 9.12
N ARG A 273 6.44 -2.95 9.57
CA ARG A 273 6.32 -2.64 11.00
C ARG A 273 5.45 -3.65 11.73
N TYR A 274 4.29 -3.96 11.17
CA TYR A 274 3.34 -4.90 11.74
C TYR A 274 3.95 -6.29 11.94
N VAL A 275 4.72 -6.79 10.96
CA VAL A 275 5.42 -8.09 11.06
C VAL A 275 6.47 -8.05 12.16
N GLN A 276 7.29 -7.01 12.22
CA GLN A 276 8.35 -6.82 13.23
C GLN A 276 7.83 -6.50 14.65
N GLY A 277 6.51 -6.56 14.89
CA GLY A 277 5.92 -6.26 16.19
C GLY A 277 5.97 -4.79 16.60
N LEU A 278 6.24 -3.91 15.63
CA LEU A 278 6.21 -2.48 15.82
C LEU A 278 4.81 -1.93 15.50
N SER A 279 4.43 -0.82 16.15
CA SER A 279 3.19 -0.12 15.80
C SER A 279 3.28 0.39 14.34
N PRO A 280 2.40 -0.02 13.42
CA PRO A 280 2.26 0.62 12.11
C PRO A 280 1.68 2.04 12.26
N ASP A 281 1.81 2.85 11.22
CA ASP A 281 1.18 4.18 11.18
C ASP A 281 -0.34 4.04 11.00
N ARG A 282 -0.79 3.01 10.27
CA ARG A 282 -2.21 2.69 10.01
C ARG A 282 -2.57 1.29 10.52
N PRO A 283 -2.73 1.11 11.84
CA PRO A 283 -2.99 -0.20 12.44
C PRO A 283 -4.30 -0.84 11.99
N GLU A 284 -5.31 -0.05 11.63
CA GLU A 284 -6.61 -0.50 11.12
C GLU A 284 -6.52 -1.29 9.80
N LEU A 285 -5.37 -1.23 9.12
CA LEU A 285 -5.12 -2.01 7.90
C LEU A 285 -4.87 -3.49 8.19
N PHE A 286 -4.65 -3.89 9.44
CA PHE A 286 -4.32 -5.26 9.81
C PHE A 286 -5.22 -5.75 10.94
N LEU A 287 -5.32 -7.06 11.08
CA LEU A 287 -5.91 -7.66 12.28
C LEU A 287 -5.03 -7.35 13.50
N PRO A 288 -5.56 -7.51 14.72
CA PRO A 288 -4.73 -7.45 15.92
C PRO A 288 -3.54 -8.40 15.84
N ARG A 289 -2.38 -7.99 16.38
CA ARG A 289 -1.14 -8.79 16.33
C ARG A 289 -1.30 -10.22 16.84
N ARG A 290 -2.19 -10.46 17.81
CA ARG A 290 -2.48 -11.82 18.30
C ARG A 290 -2.90 -12.75 17.17
N GLU A 291 -3.73 -12.29 16.24
CA GLU A 291 -4.20 -13.08 15.10
C GLU A 291 -3.07 -13.36 14.10
N LEU A 292 -2.12 -12.43 13.90
CA LEU A 292 -0.91 -12.74 13.13
C LEU A 292 -0.08 -13.84 13.79
N LEU A 293 0.05 -13.83 15.12
CA LEU A 293 0.79 -14.88 15.84
C LEU A 293 0.08 -16.24 15.75
N GLU A 294 -1.26 -16.25 15.82
CA GLU A 294 -2.06 -17.47 15.62
C GLU A 294 -1.89 -18.02 14.19
N TYR A 295 -1.91 -17.15 13.17
CA TYR A 295 -1.55 -17.54 11.80
C TYR A 295 -0.11 -18.06 11.70
N ALA A 296 0.84 -17.34 12.28
CA ALA A 296 2.25 -17.71 12.26
C ALA A 296 2.49 -19.11 12.84
N GLU A 297 1.86 -19.41 13.98
CA GLU A 297 1.88 -20.74 14.61
C GLU A 297 1.27 -21.81 13.70
N ALA A 298 0.08 -21.57 13.15
CA ALA A 298 -0.62 -22.52 12.29
C ALA A 298 0.16 -22.88 11.01
N TYR A 299 0.96 -21.95 10.48
CA TYR A 299 1.76 -22.15 9.27
C TYR A 299 3.26 -22.38 9.55
N GLY A 300 3.66 -22.51 10.83
CA GLY A 300 5.05 -22.78 11.21
C GLY A 300 6.05 -21.67 10.83
N VAL A 301 5.63 -20.41 10.92
CA VAL A 301 6.46 -19.23 10.60
C VAL A 301 6.87 -18.54 11.90
N ASP A 302 8.17 -18.44 12.20
CA ASP A 302 8.66 -17.74 13.39
C ASP A 302 8.73 -16.22 13.17
N VAL A 303 7.57 -15.57 13.16
CA VAL A 303 7.47 -14.11 12.99
C VAL A 303 8.24 -13.35 14.08
N LYS A 304 8.42 -13.93 15.28
CA LYS A 304 9.15 -13.28 16.37
C LYS A 304 10.64 -13.14 16.09
N ALA A 305 11.22 -14.01 15.28
CA ALA A 305 12.61 -13.88 14.84
C ALA A 305 12.86 -12.64 13.97
N LEU A 306 11.81 -11.98 13.46
CA LEU A 306 11.90 -10.71 12.74
C LEU A 306 11.74 -9.48 13.64
N GLU A 307 11.41 -9.66 14.92
CA GLU A 307 11.33 -8.55 15.86
C GLU A 307 12.74 -7.96 16.07
N PRO A 308 12.86 -6.62 16.21
CA PRO A 308 14.14 -6.02 16.52
C PRO A 308 14.64 -6.53 17.88
N ALA A 309 15.96 -6.58 18.04
CA ALA A 309 16.57 -6.94 19.31
C ALA A 309 15.97 -6.11 20.45
N PRO A 310 15.54 -6.75 21.55
CA PRO A 310 14.88 -6.04 22.62
C PRO A 310 15.85 -5.02 23.23
N ILE A 311 15.35 -3.80 23.43
CA ILE A 311 16.04 -2.84 24.28
C ILE A 311 15.97 -3.38 25.70
N SER A 312 17.11 -3.79 26.24
CA SER A 312 17.23 -4.47 27.53
C SER A 312 18.04 -3.63 28.53
N GLU A 313 17.78 -3.86 29.82
CA GLU A 313 18.62 -3.27 30.87
C GLU A 313 20.09 -3.70 30.78
N GLU A 314 20.34 -4.89 30.22
CA GLU A 314 21.71 -5.40 30.04
C GLU A 314 22.52 -4.53 29.07
N MET A 315 21.90 -4.00 28.02
CA MET A 315 22.56 -3.08 27.10
C MET A 315 23.02 -1.80 27.82
N PHE A 316 22.17 -1.22 28.68
CA PHE A 316 22.52 -0.04 29.46
C PHE A 316 23.58 -0.36 30.52
N ARG A 317 23.55 -1.58 31.09
CA ARG A 317 24.57 -2.09 32.01
C ARG A 317 25.92 -2.24 31.33
N GLU A 318 25.98 -2.86 30.15
CA GLU A 318 27.19 -2.99 29.35
C GLU A 318 27.75 -1.62 28.97
N LEU A 319 26.91 -0.73 28.46
CA LEU A 319 27.29 0.65 28.13
C LEU A 319 27.89 1.38 29.34
N GLY A 320 27.22 1.27 30.49
CA GLY A 320 27.68 1.87 31.74
C GLY A 320 28.98 1.31 32.29
N GLN A 321 29.31 0.04 32.02
CA GLN A 321 30.61 -0.55 32.37
C GLN A 321 31.75 -0.09 31.45
N LYS A 322 31.45 0.26 30.20
CA LYS A 322 32.43 0.71 29.21
C LYS A 322 32.75 2.21 29.29
N LEU A 323 31.94 2.98 30.03
CA LEU A 323 32.19 4.40 30.26
C LEU A 323 33.35 4.62 31.22
N ASP A 324 34.27 5.51 30.85
CA ASP A 324 35.43 5.95 31.63
C ASP A 324 35.10 7.03 32.68
N ARG A 325 33.90 7.60 32.62
CA ARG A 325 33.38 8.64 33.52
C ARG A 325 31.88 8.50 33.70
N ARG A 326 31.35 9.15 34.75
CA ARG A 326 29.90 9.28 34.93
C ARG A 326 29.29 10.09 33.79
N VAL A 327 28.20 9.57 33.22
CA VAL A 327 27.41 10.20 32.17
C VAL A 327 25.92 10.12 32.53
N GLU A 328 25.23 11.25 32.46
CA GLU A 328 23.77 11.33 32.62
C GLU A 328 23.12 11.52 31.25
N VAL A 329 22.17 10.63 30.90
CA VAL A 329 21.37 10.70 29.67
C VAL A 329 19.89 10.84 29.99
N TYR A 330 19.15 11.57 29.16
CA TYR A 330 17.69 11.57 29.16
C TYR A 330 17.17 10.65 28.07
N LEU A 331 16.53 9.55 28.47
CA LEU A 331 15.95 8.56 27.56
C LEU A 331 14.49 8.92 27.28
N PHE A 332 14.12 9.04 26.01
CA PHE A 332 12.76 9.35 25.58
C PHE A 332 12.29 8.41 24.45
N GLY A 333 11.13 8.71 23.87
CA GLY A 333 10.64 8.00 22.70
C GLY A 333 10.18 6.56 22.98
N GLY A 334 10.31 5.69 21.97
CA GLY A 334 9.82 4.31 22.02
C GLY A 334 10.54 3.45 23.06
N ALA A 335 11.84 3.69 23.25
CA ALA A 335 12.67 2.98 24.22
C ALA A 335 12.23 3.26 25.66
N ALA A 336 11.91 4.53 25.98
CA ALA A 336 11.35 4.88 27.28
C ALA A 336 10.01 4.19 27.54
N MET A 337 9.14 4.10 26.52
CA MET A 337 7.86 3.37 26.62
C MET A 337 8.05 1.87 26.86
N MET A 338 9.06 1.24 26.24
CA MET A 338 9.41 -0.16 26.50
C MET A 338 9.87 -0.38 27.95
N MET A 339 10.77 0.48 28.45
CA MET A 339 11.25 0.38 29.84
C MET A 339 10.16 0.58 30.90
N LYS A 340 9.06 1.24 30.51
CA LYS A 340 7.85 1.41 31.32
C LYS A 340 6.76 0.35 31.07
N GLY A 341 6.98 -0.57 30.14
CA GLY A 341 6.07 -1.68 29.85
C GLY A 341 4.86 -1.33 28.98
N TYR A 342 4.83 -0.16 28.33
CA TYR A 342 3.71 0.22 27.45
C TYR A 342 3.83 -0.34 26.02
N LYS A 343 5.05 -0.69 25.60
CA LYS A 343 5.35 -1.08 24.22
C LYS A 343 6.18 -2.36 24.20
N ALA A 344 5.87 -3.27 23.28
CA ALA A 344 6.56 -4.55 23.14
C ALA A 344 7.95 -4.41 22.50
N ALA A 345 8.07 -3.56 21.46
CA ALA A 345 9.30 -3.41 20.70
C ALA A 345 9.46 -2.00 20.11
N THR A 346 10.72 -1.58 19.93
CA THR A 346 11.14 -0.40 19.16
C THR A 346 12.55 -0.64 18.61
N LYS A 347 12.86 -0.02 17.46
CA LYS A 347 14.17 -0.14 16.80
C LYS A 347 15.20 0.86 17.30
N ASP A 348 14.72 1.93 17.93
CA ASP A 348 15.50 3.13 18.21
C ASP A 348 15.58 3.40 19.73
N VAL A 349 16.78 3.74 20.20
CA VAL A 349 17.06 4.26 21.55
C VAL A 349 17.42 5.74 21.41
N ASP A 350 16.51 6.62 21.86
CA ASP A 350 16.69 8.07 21.75
C ASP A 350 17.22 8.66 23.06
N LEU A 351 18.45 9.20 23.04
CA LEU A 351 19.15 9.74 24.21
C LEU A 351 19.47 11.22 24.04
N VAL A 352 19.25 12.03 25.06
CA VAL A 352 19.77 13.40 25.11
C VAL A 352 20.87 13.50 26.16
N VAL A 353 22.01 14.06 25.79
CA VAL A 353 23.08 14.48 26.72
C VAL A 353 23.11 15.99 26.87
N LYS A 354 23.64 16.48 27.99
CA LYS A 354 23.78 17.92 28.25
C LYS A 354 25.03 18.53 27.61
N ALA A 355 26.08 17.73 27.45
CA ALA A 355 27.40 18.21 27.07
C ALA A 355 28.02 17.32 25.97
N VAL A 356 28.91 17.91 25.16
CA VAL A 356 29.58 17.19 24.06
C VAL A 356 30.52 16.12 24.62
N GLU A 357 31.13 16.39 25.77
CA GLU A 357 32.04 15.50 26.48
C GLU A 357 31.35 14.19 26.88
N ASP A 358 30.07 14.26 27.25
CA ASP A 358 29.27 13.08 27.57
C ASP A 358 28.94 12.28 26.30
N ALA A 359 28.66 12.94 25.17
CA ALA A 359 28.50 12.28 23.88
C ALA A 359 29.80 11.61 23.39
N ASP A 360 30.96 12.22 23.67
CA ASP A 360 32.27 11.66 23.32
C ASP A 360 32.63 10.44 24.17
N ALA A 361 32.26 10.45 25.46
CA ALA A 361 32.39 9.27 26.31
C ALA A 361 31.49 8.12 25.81
N LEU A 362 30.25 8.44 25.41
CA LEU A 362 29.32 7.46 24.82
C LEU A 362 29.83 6.93 23.46
N ASP A 363 30.42 7.77 22.59
CA ASP A 363 30.99 7.32 21.30
C ASP A 363 32.05 6.23 21.51
N LYS A 364 33.01 6.46 22.42
CA LYS A 364 34.06 5.48 22.74
C LYS A 364 33.47 4.17 23.27
N ALA A 365 32.53 4.26 24.21
CA ALA A 365 31.90 3.10 24.82
C ALA A 365 31.10 2.29 23.78
N LEU A 366 30.27 2.95 22.98
CA LEU A 366 29.48 2.32 21.92
C LEU A 366 30.35 1.65 20.86
N ARG A 367 31.44 2.29 20.42
CA ARG A 367 32.41 1.67 19.50
C ARG A 367 33.02 0.40 20.08
N SER A 368 33.33 0.38 21.38
CA SER A 368 33.83 -0.83 22.06
C SER A 368 32.81 -1.96 22.15
N MET A 369 31.51 -1.62 22.05
CA MET A 369 30.40 -2.57 21.99
C MET A 369 30.06 -3.00 20.55
N GLY A 370 30.86 -2.58 19.55
CA GLY A 370 30.68 -2.95 18.14
C GLY A 370 29.77 -2.04 17.33
N TYR A 371 29.40 -0.86 17.85
CA TYR A 371 28.67 0.14 17.08
C TYR A 371 29.59 0.97 16.18
N SER A 372 29.05 1.41 15.05
CA SER A 372 29.66 2.41 14.17
C SER A 372 28.72 3.58 13.97
N LEU A 373 29.28 4.78 13.71
CA LEU A 373 28.49 5.91 13.24
C LEU A 373 27.90 5.62 11.85
N GLU A 374 26.66 6.03 11.64
CA GLU A 374 26.00 5.97 10.34
C GLU A 374 26.74 6.83 9.29
N GLU A 375 26.68 6.44 8.01
CA GLU A 375 27.35 7.14 6.93
C GLU A 375 26.90 8.61 6.83
N GLY A 376 27.85 9.54 6.68
CA GLY A 376 27.57 10.98 6.65
C GLY A 376 27.42 11.65 8.02
N ILE A 377 27.50 10.89 9.12
CA ILE A 377 27.53 11.41 10.49
C ILE A 377 28.97 11.40 11.02
N ASP A 378 29.42 12.52 11.61
CA ASP A 378 30.73 12.66 12.22
C ASP A 378 30.64 13.17 13.67
N VAL A 379 31.79 13.26 14.33
CA VAL A 379 31.90 13.75 15.71
C VAL A 379 31.43 15.20 15.88
N ASN A 380 31.48 16.02 14.84
CA ASN A 380 31.00 17.41 14.84
C ASN A 380 29.51 17.54 14.52
N SER A 381 28.80 16.46 14.16
CA SER A 381 27.36 16.49 13.85
C SER A 381 26.52 17.15 14.94
N LEU A 382 26.80 16.87 16.22
CA LEU A 382 26.08 17.48 17.35
C LEU A 382 26.20 19.01 17.38
N ARG A 383 27.38 19.53 17.05
CA ARG A 383 27.62 20.99 17.00
C ARG A 383 26.85 21.64 15.86
N ARG A 384 26.50 20.88 14.82
CA ARG A 384 25.63 21.30 13.71
C ARG A 384 24.14 21.07 14.00
N GLY A 385 23.79 20.58 15.19
CA GLY A 385 22.41 20.25 15.57
C GLY A 385 21.88 18.95 14.97
N VAL A 386 22.77 18.10 14.44
CA VAL A 386 22.45 16.78 13.88
C VAL A 386 22.79 15.71 14.92
N PRO A 387 21.87 14.78 15.27
CA PRO A 387 22.17 13.72 16.22
C PRO A 387 23.31 12.81 15.73
N ARG A 388 24.06 12.21 16.67
CA ARG A 388 24.96 11.11 16.35
C ARG A 388 24.13 9.82 16.31
N VAL A 389 24.16 9.13 15.18
CA VAL A 389 23.40 7.90 14.94
C VAL A 389 24.38 6.73 14.91
N TYR A 390 24.14 5.74 15.78
CA TYR A 390 24.96 4.55 15.92
C TYR A 390 24.18 3.31 15.49
N VAL A 391 24.81 2.50 14.63
CA VAL A 391 24.24 1.25 14.10
C VAL A 391 25.18 0.08 14.39
N ALA A 392 24.61 -1.09 14.65
CA ALA A 392 25.32 -2.36 14.77
C ALA A 392 24.38 -3.49 14.33
N GLU A 393 24.93 -4.51 13.67
CA GLU A 393 24.15 -5.66 13.22
C GLU A 393 23.52 -6.39 14.42
N GLY A 394 22.22 -6.68 14.33
CA GLY A 394 21.47 -7.35 15.40
C GLY A 394 21.28 -6.54 16.69
N LYS A 395 21.57 -5.22 16.68
CA LYS A 395 21.40 -4.32 17.83
C LYS A 395 20.49 -3.14 17.48
N PRO A 396 19.80 -2.53 18.45
CA PRO A 396 18.96 -1.36 18.18
C PRO A 396 19.82 -0.15 17.81
N LYS A 397 19.27 0.71 16.95
CA LYS A 397 19.90 1.98 16.58
C LYS A 397 19.87 2.92 17.78
N ILE A 398 20.97 3.63 18.03
CA ILE A 398 21.07 4.59 19.13
C ILE A 398 21.25 5.98 18.54
N GLU A 399 20.36 6.91 18.88
CA GLU A 399 20.44 8.31 18.49
C GLU A 399 20.78 9.17 19.71
N ILE A 400 21.91 9.89 19.63
CA ILE A 400 22.37 10.79 20.69
C ILE A 400 22.16 12.24 20.24
N PHE A 401 21.42 12.99 21.04
CA PHE A 401 21.11 14.39 20.87
C PHE A 401 21.86 15.25 21.91
N LEU A 402 22.14 16.52 21.58
CA LEU A 402 22.79 17.46 22.48
C LEU A 402 21.81 18.53 22.98
N GLY A 403 21.32 18.38 24.21
CA GLY A 403 20.46 19.31 24.94
C GLY A 403 19.05 19.52 24.37
N ARG A 404 18.83 19.25 23.08
CA ARG A 404 17.58 19.47 22.35
C ARG A 404 17.21 18.27 21.50
N ILE A 405 15.92 18.00 21.40
CA ILE A 405 15.33 16.97 20.56
C ILE A 405 14.98 17.64 19.23
N PHE A 406 15.89 17.53 18.26
CA PHE A 406 15.84 18.24 16.98
C PHE A 406 15.54 19.73 17.16
N ASP A 407 14.56 20.23 16.43
CA ASP A 407 14.03 21.59 16.49
C ASP A 407 12.65 21.63 17.17
N LYS A 408 12.33 20.60 17.97
CA LYS A 408 11.00 20.38 18.56
C LYS A 408 10.91 20.68 20.05
N ALA A 409 11.94 20.33 20.82
CA ALA A 409 11.96 20.53 22.28
C ALA A 409 13.38 20.65 22.82
N VAL A 410 13.54 21.30 23.97
CA VAL A 410 14.77 21.35 24.76
C VAL A 410 14.56 20.53 26.03
N VAL A 411 15.52 19.70 26.42
CA VAL A 411 15.41 18.95 27.69
C VAL A 411 15.68 19.91 28.85
N THR A 412 14.65 20.20 29.64
CA THR A 412 14.70 21.16 30.75
C THR A 412 14.96 20.47 32.09
N GLY A 413 15.37 21.25 33.10
CA GLY A 413 15.55 20.74 34.46
C GLY A 413 14.28 20.16 35.06
N SER A 414 13.13 20.75 34.75
CA SER A 414 11.80 20.24 35.12
C SER A 414 11.50 18.88 34.45
N MET A 415 11.92 18.62 33.21
CA MET A 415 11.80 17.28 32.57
C MET A 415 12.68 16.25 33.27
N LEU A 416 13.89 16.64 33.67
CA LEU A 416 14.81 15.76 34.40
C LEU A 416 14.32 15.46 35.82
N ASN A 417 13.66 16.42 36.48
CA ASN A 417 13.10 16.23 37.82
C ASN A 417 11.91 15.27 37.83
N ASP A 418 11.09 15.29 36.77
CA ASP A 418 9.97 14.36 36.62
C ASP A 418 10.40 12.96 36.13
N ALA A 419 11.63 12.82 35.65
CA ALA A 419 12.15 11.58 35.10
C ALA A 419 12.42 10.51 36.16
N GLU A 420 12.12 9.26 35.82
CA GLU A 420 12.53 8.10 36.61
C GLU A 420 14.04 7.89 36.44
N THR A 421 14.77 7.68 37.53
CA THR A 421 16.22 7.51 37.48
C THR A 421 16.60 6.04 37.61
N ARG A 422 17.40 5.55 36.66
CA ARG A 422 18.02 4.22 36.71
C ARG A 422 19.53 4.34 36.59
N GLU A 423 20.24 3.59 37.42
CA GLU A 423 21.70 3.63 37.49
C GLU A 423 22.30 2.31 36.99
N TYR A 424 23.29 2.44 36.13
CA TYR A 424 24.00 1.33 35.49
C TYR A 424 25.51 1.60 35.57
N GLY A 425 26.09 1.58 36.77
CA GLY A 425 27.51 1.90 36.96
C GLY A 425 27.81 3.37 36.65
N ASN A 426 28.61 3.64 35.63
CA ASN A 426 28.94 5.01 35.21
C ASN A 426 27.85 5.66 34.34
N LEU A 427 26.77 4.95 34.00
CA LEU A 427 25.64 5.52 33.27
C LEU A 427 24.46 5.78 34.20
N THR A 428 23.96 7.01 34.22
CA THR A 428 22.68 7.37 34.82
C THR A 428 21.67 7.66 33.71
N VAL A 429 20.60 6.86 33.65
CA VAL A 429 19.52 7.02 32.68
C VAL A 429 18.32 7.68 33.36
N ARG A 430 17.99 8.89 32.92
CA ARG A 430 16.76 9.62 33.25
C ARG A 430 15.68 9.24 32.26
N VAL A 431 14.86 8.26 32.59
CA VAL A 431 13.75 7.80 31.75
C VAL A 431 12.62 8.82 31.82
N ALA A 432 12.25 9.39 30.67
CA ALA A 432 11.22 10.41 30.53
C ALA A 432 9.93 10.03 31.27
N SER A 433 9.29 11.03 31.89
CA SER A 433 7.96 10.85 32.49
C SER A 433 6.93 10.54 31.40
N ASP A 434 5.83 9.90 31.78
CA ASP A 434 4.75 9.59 30.84
C ASP A 434 4.15 10.87 30.24
N GLU A 435 4.03 11.94 31.03
CA GLU A 435 3.61 13.27 30.57
C GLU A 435 4.57 13.85 29.53
N ASP A 436 5.88 13.73 29.74
CA ASP A 436 6.89 14.21 28.78
C ASP A 436 6.88 13.38 27.49
N ILE A 437 6.72 12.05 27.59
CA ILE A 437 6.59 11.19 26.41
C ILE A 437 5.36 11.61 25.60
N VAL A 438 4.20 11.81 26.25
CA VAL A 438 2.98 12.26 25.57
C VAL A 438 3.17 13.64 24.95
N PHE A 439 3.74 14.60 25.68
CA PHE A 439 4.04 15.92 25.16
C PHE A 439 4.90 15.84 23.89
N LEU A 440 6.02 15.11 23.92
CA LEU A 440 6.93 14.97 22.79
C LEU A 440 6.27 14.30 21.58
N LYS A 441 5.39 13.32 21.81
CA LYS A 441 4.62 12.64 20.75
C LYS A 441 3.59 13.56 20.08
N LEU A 442 2.95 14.44 20.85
CA LEU A 442 1.99 15.44 20.36
C LEU A 442 2.65 16.54 19.51
N LEU A 443 3.98 16.69 19.54
CA LEU A 443 4.74 17.59 18.63
C LEU A 443 4.94 17.00 17.23
N THR A 444 4.23 15.94 16.90
CA THR A 444 4.36 15.22 15.65
C THR A 444 2.99 14.99 15.04
N GLU A 445 2.92 15.02 13.71
CA GLU A 445 1.67 14.79 12.95
C GLU A 445 1.48 13.31 12.57
N ARG A 446 2.24 12.38 13.17
CA ARG A 446 2.21 10.97 12.78
C ARG A 446 1.09 10.24 13.51
N LEU A 447 0.22 9.56 12.76
CA LEU A 447 -0.88 8.75 13.32
C LEU A 447 -0.39 7.66 14.29
N ARG A 448 0.81 7.11 14.07
CA ARG A 448 1.47 6.18 15.00
C ARG A 448 1.71 6.79 16.37
N ASP A 449 2.11 8.07 16.41
CA ASP A 449 2.45 8.75 17.66
C ASP A 449 1.17 8.98 18.50
N LEU A 450 0.01 9.16 17.87
CA LEU A 450 -1.30 9.13 18.57
C LEU A 450 -1.63 7.74 19.15
N THR A 451 -1.28 6.67 18.45
CA THR A 451 -1.45 5.29 18.96
C THR A 451 -0.52 5.01 20.14
N ASP A 452 0.73 5.50 20.09
CA ASP A 452 1.67 5.41 21.21
C ASP A 452 1.13 6.17 22.45
N VAL A 453 0.54 7.35 22.26
CA VAL A 453 -0.11 8.11 23.35
C VAL A 453 -1.33 7.38 23.92
N GLU A 454 -2.15 6.77 23.07
CA GLU A 454 -3.28 5.95 23.49
C GLU A 454 -2.85 4.78 24.38
N LEU A 455 -1.76 4.08 24.02
CA LEU A 455 -1.21 2.99 24.84
C LEU A 455 -0.80 3.46 26.24
N ILE A 456 -0.19 4.65 26.35
CA ILE A 456 0.18 5.24 27.64
C ILE A 456 -1.09 5.56 28.44
N ILE A 457 -2.05 6.27 27.85
CA ILE A 457 -3.28 6.70 28.55
C ILE A 457 -4.07 5.49 29.06
N ARG A 458 -4.19 4.43 28.25
CA ARG A 458 -4.94 3.21 28.62
C ARG A 458 -4.16 2.29 29.56
N GLY A 459 -2.83 2.21 29.42
CA GLY A 459 -1.97 1.31 30.19
C GLY A 459 -1.61 1.83 31.59
N ARG A 460 -1.80 3.12 31.84
CA ARG A 460 -1.48 3.75 33.13
C ARG A 460 -2.47 3.39 34.24
N LYS A 461 -1.95 3.25 35.46
CA LYS A 461 -2.76 3.09 36.68
C LYS A 461 -3.39 4.39 37.17
N LYS A 462 -2.69 5.51 36.96
CA LYS A 462 -3.14 6.87 37.35
C LYS A 462 -3.44 7.68 36.10
N PRO A 463 -4.49 8.51 36.11
CA PRO A 463 -4.78 9.42 34.99
C PRO A 463 -3.56 10.26 34.62
N LEU A 464 -3.41 10.52 33.32
CA LEU A 464 -2.40 11.42 32.77
C LEU A 464 -2.61 12.85 33.31
N ASP A 465 -1.54 13.49 33.76
CA ASP A 465 -1.60 14.88 34.21
C ASP A 465 -1.49 15.85 33.03
N TRP A 466 -2.65 16.16 32.45
CA TRP A 466 -2.75 17.15 31.39
C TRP A 466 -2.35 18.58 31.81
N GLY A 467 -2.36 18.88 33.11
CA GLY A 467 -1.87 20.15 33.65
C GLY A 467 -0.37 20.29 33.44
N LYS A 468 0.39 19.24 33.74
CA LYS A 468 1.83 19.19 33.45
C LYS A 468 2.12 19.34 31.96
N ILE A 469 1.37 18.67 31.08
CA ILE A 469 1.54 18.83 29.62
C ILE A 469 1.29 20.27 29.19
N TYR A 470 0.26 20.92 29.73
CA TYR A 470 0.01 22.35 29.49
C TYR A 470 1.18 23.23 29.95
N GLU A 471 1.77 22.95 31.11
CA GLU A 471 2.96 23.66 31.61
C GLU A 471 4.18 23.43 30.71
N ARG A 472 4.38 22.21 30.18
CA ARG A 472 5.42 21.89 29.20
C ARG A 472 5.30 22.72 27.93
N VAL A 473 4.08 22.88 27.41
CA VAL A 473 3.84 23.71 26.23
C VAL A 473 4.34 25.14 26.49
N ILE A 474 3.91 25.77 27.60
CA ILE A 474 4.32 27.14 27.94
C ILE A 474 5.84 27.25 28.11
N GLU A 475 6.45 26.32 28.85
CA GLU A 475 7.89 26.29 29.10
C GLU A 475 8.66 26.22 27.78
N GLN A 476 8.32 25.27 26.92
CA GLN A 476 9.02 25.04 25.65
C GLN A 476 8.81 26.17 24.66
N GLU A 477 7.61 26.75 24.58
CA GLU A 477 7.36 27.92 23.72
C GLU A 477 8.24 29.11 24.10
N LYS A 478 8.36 29.37 25.41
CA LYS A 478 9.19 30.45 25.92
C LYS A 478 10.67 30.24 25.58
N ILE A 479 11.16 29.00 25.70
CA ILE A 479 12.56 28.65 25.41
C ILE A 479 12.85 28.68 23.91
N MET A 480 11.94 28.12 23.10
CA MET A 480 12.17 27.92 21.68
C MET A 480 11.80 29.13 20.82
N GLY A 481 10.96 30.03 21.33
CA GLY A 481 10.44 31.15 20.57
C GLY A 481 9.57 30.71 19.38
N ARG A 482 8.91 29.55 19.49
CA ARG A 482 8.13 28.92 18.41
C ARG A 482 6.70 28.67 18.82
N HIS A 483 5.88 28.34 17.83
CA HIS A 483 4.46 28.13 17.99
C HIS A 483 4.10 26.65 18.24
N ILE A 484 4.19 26.21 19.50
CA ILE A 484 4.04 24.79 19.88
C ILE A 484 2.60 24.43 20.28
N ALA A 485 1.88 25.36 20.90
CA ALA A 485 0.53 25.15 21.41
C ALA A 485 -0.45 24.77 20.31
N LEU A 486 -0.27 25.30 19.10
CA LEU A 486 -1.08 24.92 17.93
C LEU A 486 -0.95 23.41 17.63
N THR A 487 0.28 22.93 17.45
CA THR A 487 0.56 21.52 17.13
C THR A 487 0.06 20.59 18.24
N VAL A 488 0.33 20.94 19.51
CA VAL A 488 -0.14 20.13 20.64
C VAL A 488 -1.67 20.13 20.73
N PHE A 489 -2.33 21.27 20.50
CA PHE A 489 -3.80 21.34 20.52
C PHE A 489 -4.43 20.50 19.40
N ASP A 490 -3.88 20.54 18.19
CA ASP A 490 -4.34 19.71 17.08
C ASP A 490 -4.17 18.21 17.40
N GLY A 491 -2.99 17.80 17.89
CA GLY A 491 -2.78 16.41 18.30
C GLY A 491 -3.74 15.96 19.40
N VAL A 492 -4.04 16.82 20.38
CA VAL A 492 -5.03 16.54 21.43
C VAL A 492 -6.45 16.43 20.87
N ARG A 493 -6.82 17.26 19.88
CA ARG A 493 -8.11 17.15 19.19
C ARG A 493 -8.20 15.80 18.47
N ASP A 494 -7.15 15.40 17.78
CA ASP A 494 -7.11 14.13 17.05
C ASP A 494 -7.20 12.92 18.00
N LEU A 495 -6.64 12.99 19.21
CA LEU A 495 -6.86 11.97 20.25
C LEU A 495 -8.34 11.82 20.63
N VAL A 496 -9.11 12.92 20.65
CA VAL A 496 -10.55 12.88 20.95
C VAL A 496 -11.34 12.38 19.74
N GLU A 497 -11.10 12.96 18.57
CA GLU A 497 -11.90 12.73 17.36
C GLU A 497 -11.58 11.40 16.68
N VAL A 498 -10.30 11.02 16.62
CA VAL A 498 -9.83 9.81 15.92
C VAL A 498 -9.74 8.63 16.88
N LYS A 499 -9.22 8.83 18.10
CA LYS A 499 -9.02 7.75 19.08
C LYS A 499 -10.15 7.61 20.10
N GLY A 500 -11.11 8.53 20.11
CA GLY A 500 -12.25 8.47 21.03
C GLY A 500 -11.87 8.64 22.50
N LEU A 501 -10.72 9.26 22.79
CA LEU A 501 -10.25 9.45 24.17
C LEU A 501 -11.01 10.59 24.85
N ILE A 502 -11.32 10.39 26.13
CA ILE A 502 -12.02 11.39 26.95
C ILE A 502 -10.98 12.29 27.62
N ILE A 503 -10.96 13.56 27.21
CA ILE A 503 -10.11 14.59 27.79
C ILE A 503 -11.00 15.68 28.38
N SER A 504 -10.65 16.19 29.57
CA SER A 504 -11.51 17.15 30.27
C SER A 504 -11.71 18.44 29.44
N SER A 505 -12.96 18.93 29.42
CA SER A 505 -13.34 20.15 28.70
C SER A 505 -12.56 21.38 29.19
N SER A 506 -12.17 21.40 30.47
CA SER A 506 -11.34 22.46 31.05
C SER A 506 -9.95 22.53 30.41
N ILE A 507 -9.29 21.38 30.25
CA ILE A 507 -7.98 21.27 29.58
C ILE A 507 -8.09 21.61 28.11
N MET A 508 -9.09 21.07 27.41
CA MET A 508 -9.35 21.39 26.00
C MET A 508 -9.50 22.90 25.79
N ARG A 509 -10.23 23.58 26.67
CA ARG A 509 -10.40 25.03 26.63
C ARG A 509 -9.09 25.78 26.90
N LYS A 510 -8.26 25.32 27.85
CA LYS A 510 -6.95 25.93 28.15
C LYS A 510 -6.01 25.84 26.95
N LEU A 511 -5.83 24.64 26.38
CA LEU A 511 -4.97 24.42 25.22
C LEU A 511 -5.47 25.18 23.98
N ARG A 512 -6.79 25.16 23.72
CA ARG A 512 -7.40 25.97 22.65
C ARG A 512 -7.08 27.45 22.82
N THR A 513 -7.26 27.98 24.03
CA THR A 513 -7.01 29.41 24.29
C THR A 513 -5.54 29.76 24.08
N LEU A 514 -4.62 28.86 24.42
CA LEU A 514 -3.18 29.07 24.19
C LEU A 514 -2.85 29.05 22.68
N ALA A 515 -3.39 28.10 21.94
CA ALA A 515 -3.26 28.02 20.48
C ALA A 515 -3.88 29.25 19.77
N GLU A 516 -5.06 29.70 20.20
CA GLU A 516 -5.71 30.92 19.67
C GLU A 516 -4.87 32.17 19.91
N LYS A 517 -4.34 32.35 21.14
CA LYS A 517 -3.44 33.46 21.49
C LYS A 517 -2.22 33.51 20.58
N GLN A 518 -1.69 32.33 20.27
CA GLN A 518 -0.53 32.16 19.44
C GLN A 518 -0.79 32.48 17.96
N LEU A 519 -1.87 31.94 17.39
CA LEU A 519 -2.32 32.26 16.04
C LEU A 519 -2.58 33.75 15.86
N ILE A 520 -3.21 34.39 16.86
CA ILE A 520 -3.43 35.84 16.86
C ILE A 520 -2.11 36.59 16.89
N LYS A 521 -1.16 36.22 17.76
CA LYS A 521 0.16 36.84 17.82
C LYS A 521 0.88 36.77 16.46
N TYR A 522 0.89 35.59 15.85
CA TYR A 522 1.46 35.39 14.51
C TYR A 522 0.77 36.27 13.45
N ALA A 523 -0.56 36.33 13.46
CA ALA A 523 -1.33 37.16 12.53
C ALA A 523 -1.07 38.66 12.72
N VAL A 524 -0.96 39.13 13.97
CA VAL A 524 -0.58 40.51 14.29
C VAL A 524 0.80 40.84 13.75
N GLU A 525 1.79 39.97 13.97
CA GLU A 525 3.17 40.15 13.49
C GLU A 525 3.22 40.18 11.95
N LYS A 526 2.50 39.26 11.29
CA LYS A 526 2.48 39.13 9.84
C LYS A 526 1.73 40.26 9.14
N LEU A 527 0.56 40.63 9.65
CA LEU A 527 -0.30 41.66 9.05
C LEU A 527 0.07 43.07 9.51
N ARG A 528 0.88 43.20 10.57
CA ARG A 528 1.23 44.47 11.22
C ARG A 528 0.00 45.30 11.60
N THR A 529 -1.05 44.63 12.08
CA THR A 529 -2.32 45.26 12.46
C THR A 529 -2.90 44.63 13.72
N LEU A 530 -3.66 45.41 14.48
CA LEU A 530 -4.50 44.95 15.59
C LEU A 530 -5.98 44.90 15.23
N ASP A 531 -6.33 45.12 13.95
CA ASP A 531 -7.70 45.06 13.45
C ASP A 531 -8.28 43.64 13.61
N PRO A 532 -9.27 43.44 14.51
CA PRO A 532 -9.82 42.11 14.80
C PRO A 532 -10.45 41.44 13.57
N ARG A 533 -10.97 42.21 12.60
CA ARG A 533 -11.55 41.66 11.37
C ARG A 533 -10.49 41.01 10.50
N LYS A 534 -9.41 41.73 10.22
CA LYS A 534 -8.29 41.22 9.40
C LYS A 534 -7.61 40.02 10.04
N ILE A 535 -7.47 40.03 11.36
CA ILE A 535 -6.91 38.90 12.12
C ILE A 535 -7.87 37.70 12.08
N SER A 536 -9.17 37.93 12.23
CA SER A 536 -10.21 36.90 12.14
C SER A 536 -10.23 36.24 10.75
N GLU A 537 -10.15 37.04 9.68
CA GLU A 537 -10.06 36.56 8.30
C GLU A 537 -8.82 35.68 8.06
N MET A 538 -7.66 36.07 8.61
CA MET A 538 -6.43 35.29 8.44
C MET A 538 -6.38 34.02 9.28
N THR A 539 -6.91 34.05 10.51
CA THR A 539 -6.77 32.95 11.48
C THR A 539 -7.97 32.00 11.53
N GLY A 540 -9.12 32.42 10.99
CA GLY A 540 -10.39 31.71 11.15
C GLY A 540 -11.01 31.81 12.56
N ILE A 541 -10.38 32.53 13.49
CA ILE A 541 -10.89 32.71 14.86
C ILE A 541 -11.99 33.79 14.84
N PRO A 542 -13.18 33.56 15.44
CA PRO A 542 -14.26 34.54 15.45
C PRO A 542 -13.84 35.94 15.96
N GLU A 543 -14.28 37.01 15.30
CA GLU A 543 -13.87 38.40 15.60
C GLU A 543 -14.05 38.79 17.08
N ASN A 544 -15.17 38.39 17.69
CA ASN A 544 -15.44 38.63 19.11
C ASN A 544 -14.40 37.96 20.04
N ARG A 545 -13.93 36.78 19.66
CA ARG A 545 -12.90 36.02 20.37
C ARG A 545 -11.53 36.66 20.19
N VAL A 546 -11.21 37.12 18.97
CA VAL A 546 -9.99 37.89 18.68
C VAL A 546 -9.93 39.16 19.55
N ARG A 547 -11.02 39.95 19.57
CA ARG A 547 -11.13 41.14 20.44
C ARG A 547 -10.83 40.81 21.89
N LYS A 548 -11.44 39.75 22.41
CA LYS A 548 -11.23 39.34 23.81
C LYS A 548 -9.77 38.97 24.10
N ILE A 549 -9.06 38.40 23.14
CA ILE A 549 -7.67 37.96 23.33
C ILE A 549 -6.67 39.10 23.15
N ILE A 550 -6.90 40.04 22.24
CA ILE A 550 -6.00 41.20 22.04
C ILE A 550 -6.05 42.16 23.25
N HIS A 551 -7.20 42.25 23.92
CA HIS A 551 -7.41 43.18 25.04
C HIS A 551 -7.14 42.56 26.43
N ASN A 552 -6.69 41.31 26.52
CA ASN A 552 -6.30 40.61 27.75
C ASN A 552 -4.87 40.08 27.64
#